data_AF-A0A357LGZ0-F1
#
_entry.id   AF-A0A357LGZ0-F1
#
_cell.length_a   1.000
_cell.length_b   1.000
_cell.length_c   1.000
_cell.angle_alpha   90.00
_cell.angle_beta   90.00
_cell.angle_gamma   90.00
#
_symmetry.space_group_name_H-M   'P 1'
#
loop_
_entity.id
_entity.type
_entity.pdbx_description
1 polymer ?
#
loop_
_entity_poly.entity_id
_entity_poly.type
_entity_poly.pdbx_seq_one_letter_code
_entity_poly.pdbx_strand_id
1 'polypeptide(L)' 'VMRRKRIQRLDYHFTVDLIVEAGRCCGALVLDEHSGRQFILPARAVVLTTGGAGQVYART' A
#
# COMPACT_ATOMS: atom_id res chain seq x y z
N VAL A 1 -10.55 -14.26 12.25
CA VAL A 1 -10.83 -13.29 11.15
C VAL A 1 -11.27 -14.06 9.91
N MET A 2 -12.39 -13.68 9.28
CA MET A 2 -12.99 -14.42 8.16
C MET A 2 -12.18 -14.18 6.86
N ARG A 3 -11.61 -15.24 6.28
CA ARG A 3 -10.80 -15.16 5.05
C ARG A 3 -11.71 -15.32 3.82
N ARG A 4 -11.84 -14.28 2.99
CA ARG A 4 -12.61 -14.36 1.74
C ARG A 4 -11.72 -14.83 0.60
N LYS A 5 -12.14 -15.88 -0.12
CA LYS A 5 -11.36 -16.48 -1.22
C LYS A 5 -11.03 -15.52 -2.38
N ARG A 6 -11.81 -14.45 -2.56
CA ARG A 6 -11.63 -13.46 -3.63
C ARG A 6 -10.85 -12.21 -3.21
N ILE A 7 -10.30 -12.19 -1.99
CA ILE A 7 -9.51 -11.07 -1.46
C ILE A 7 -8.11 -11.60 -1.18
N GLN A 8 -7.12 -11.07 -1.90
CA GLN A 8 -5.72 -11.30 -1.57
C GLN A 8 -5.31 -10.30 -0.49
N ARG A 9 -4.83 -10.81 0.64
CA ARG A 9 -4.19 -10.01 1.69
C ARG A 9 -2.69 -10.20 1.57
N LEU A 10 -1.98 -9.08 1.53
CA LEU A 10 -0.52 -9.02 1.61
C LEU A 10 -0.21 -8.39 2.96
N ASP A 11 0.00 -9.23 3.97
CA ASP A 11 0.37 -8.77 5.32
C ASP A 11 1.86 -8.39 5.32
N TYR A 12 2.27 -7.40 6.12
CA TYR A 12 3.66 -6.87 6.18
C TYR A 12 4.20 -6.37 4.83
N HIS A 13 3.32 -5.71 4.07
CA HIS A 13 3.64 -5.09 2.79
C HIS A 13 3.38 -3.58 2.89
N PHE A 14 4.46 -2.81 2.96
CA PHE A 14 4.40 -1.37 3.13
C PHE A 14 4.28 -0.65 1.78
N THR A 15 3.30 0.24 1.64
CA THR A 15 3.17 1.08 0.43
C THR A 15 4.18 2.22 0.51
N VAL A 16 5.15 2.23 -0.41
CA VAL A 16 6.24 3.21 -0.45
C VAL A 16 5.86 4.43 -1.29
N ASP A 17 5.29 4.20 -2.47
CA ASP A 17 4.91 5.26 -3.41
C ASP A 17 3.75 4.82 -4.31
N LEU A 18 3.16 5.76 -5.04
CA LEU A 18 2.15 5.51 -6.06
C LEU A 18 2.78 5.55 -7.46
N ILE A 19 2.39 4.60 -8.30
CA ILE A 19 2.76 4.65 -9.72
C ILE A 19 1.75 5.55 -10.43
N VAL A 20 2.20 6.70 -10.92
CA VAL A 20 1.36 7.69 -11.60
C VAL A 20 1.90 7.99 -12.99
N GLU A 21 1.08 7.79 -14.01
CA GLU A 21 1.40 8.08 -15.41
C GLU A 21 0.34 9.00 -15.99
N ALA A 22 0.78 10.13 -16.60
CA ALA A 22 -0.11 11.13 -17.20
C ALA A 22 -1.28 11.56 -16.27
N GLY A 23 -1.01 11.71 -14.97
CA GLY A 23 -1.99 12.11 -13.97
C GLY A 23 -2.94 10.99 -13.50
N ARG A 24 -2.79 9.76 -13.99
CA ARG A 24 -3.57 8.60 -13.56
C ARG A 24 -2.74 7.69 -12.67
N CYS A 25 -3.29 7.28 -11.53
CA CYS A 25 -2.69 6.23 -10.69
C CYS A 25 -2.89 4.85 -11.34
N CYS A 26 -1.78 4.15 -11.56
CA CYS A 26 -1.69 2.86 -12.23
C CYS A 26 -1.29 1.71 -11.28
N GLY A 27 -1.08 2.00 -9.99
CA GLY A 27 -0.66 1.02 -9.00
C GLY A 27 0.13 1.66 -7.85
N ALA A 28 0.88 0.83 -7.14
CA ALA A 28 1.74 1.24 -6.03
C ALA A 28 3.09 0.50 -6.05
N LEU A 29 4.14 1.19 -5.60
CA LEU A 29 5.40 0.57 -5.23
C LEU A 29 5.26 0.04 -3.80
N VAL A 30 5.51 -1.25 -3.62
CA VAL A 30 5.32 -1.96 -2.35
C VAL A 30 6.64 -2.58 -1.91
N LEU A 31 6.95 -2.43 -0.63
CA LEU A 31 8.05 -3.12 0.05
C LEU A 31 7.50 -4.34 0.78
N ASP A 32 8.02 -5.53 0.45
CA ASP A 32 7.86 -6.71 1.30
C ASP A 32 8.85 -6.59 2.47
N GLU A 33 8.32 -6.35 3.68
CA GLU A 33 9.14 -6.11 4.87
C GLU A 33 9.89 -7.37 5.34
N HIS A 34 9.46 -8.57 4.93
CA HIS A 34 10.16 -9.81 5.27
C HIS A 34 11.40 -10.03 4.41
N SER A 35 11.31 -9.76 3.11
CA SER A 35 12.42 -9.97 2.17
C SER A 35 13.25 -8.71 1.90
N GLY A 36 12.75 -7.53 2.27
CA GLY A 36 13.35 -6.24 1.94
C GLY A 36 13.24 -5.86 0.45
N ARG A 37 12.51 -6.64 -0.35
CA ARG A 37 12.39 -6.40 -1.80
C ARG A 37 11.23 -5.48 -2.10
N GLN A 38 11.46 -4.57 -3.04
CA GLN A 38 10.42 -3.73 -3.61
C GLN A 38 9.87 -4.34 -4.90
N PHE A 39 8.57 -4.20 -5.12
CA PHE A 39 7.90 -4.59 -6.35
C PHE A 39 6.69 -3.70 -6.64
N ILE A 40 6.25 -3.69 -7.90
CA ILE A 40 5.08 -2.91 -8.32
C ILE A 40 3.83 -3.79 -8.21
N LEU A 41 2.80 -3.24 -7.57
CA LEU A 41 1.45 -3.80 -7.58
C LEU A 41 0.59 -2.98 -8.57
N PRO A 42 0.39 -3.46 -9.81
CA PRO A 42 -0.39 -2.75 -10.81
C PRO A 42 -1.88 -2.83 -10.49
N ALA A 43 -2.61 -1.74 -10.67
CA ALA A 43 -4.04 -1.68 -10.44
C ALA A 43 -4.73 -0.64 -11.32
N ARG A 44 -5.98 -0.92 -11.72
CA ARG A 44 -6.80 0.03 -12.48
C ARG A 44 -7.31 1.20 -11.63
N ALA A 45 -7.39 0.99 -10.31
CA ALA A 45 -7.78 1.94 -9.29
C ALA A 45 -7.08 1.58 -7.97
N VAL A 46 -6.67 2.59 -7.21
CA VAL A 46 -6.03 2.45 -5.89
C VAL A 46 -6.83 3.27 -4.89
N VAL A 47 -7.18 2.68 -3.75
CA VAL A 47 -7.92 3.34 -2.66
C VAL A 47 -7.04 3.35 -1.42
N LEU A 48 -6.67 4.55 -0.96
CA LEU A 48 -5.87 4.71 0.26
C LEU A 48 -6.78 4.79 1.49
N THR A 49 -6.50 3.92 2.45
CA THR A 49 -7.21 3.85 3.75
C THR A 49 -6.20 3.73 4.90
N THR A 50 -5.09 4.47 4.80
CA THR A 50 -3.89 4.36 5.66
C THR A 50 -4.02 5.04 7.03
N GLY A 51 -5.17 5.63 7.36
CA GLY A 51 -5.36 6.40 8.58
C GLY A 51 -4.74 7.81 8.51
N GLY A 52 -4.56 8.44 9.67
CA GLY A 52 -3.99 9.80 9.79
C GLY A 52 -2.53 9.82 10.24
N ALA A 53 -1.84 10.94 10.02
CA ALA A 53 -0.43 11.15 10.37
C ALA A 53 -0.22 11.64 11.82
N GLY A 54 -0.98 11.13 12.79
CA GLY A 54 -0.94 11.63 14.18
C GLY A 54 0.43 11.48 14.86
N GLN A 55 1.23 10.50 14.43
CA GLN A 55 2.57 10.23 14.96
C GLN A 55 3.61 11.32 14.59
N VAL A 56 3.25 12.31 13.75
CA VAL A 56 4.11 13.46 13.49
C VAL A 56 4.29 14.34 14.73
N TYR A 57 3.31 14.33 15.66
CA TYR A 57 3.41 15.07 16.92
C TYR A 57 3.95 14.16 18.03
N ALA A 58 4.95 14.64 18.76
CA ALA A 58 5.54 13.90 19.88
C ALA A 58 4.57 13.66 21.04
N ARG A 59 3.54 14.51 21.19
CA ARG A 59 2.44 14.37 22.16
C ARG A 59 1.15 14.92 21.55
N THR A 60 0.07 14.18 21.65
CA THR A 60 -1.28 14.55 21.20
C THR A 60 -2.17 14.95 22.37
#